data_AF-A0A843AXM2-F1
#
_entry.id   AF-A0A843AXM2-F1
#
_cell.length_a   1.000
_cell.length_b   1.000
_cell.length_c   1.000
_cell.angle_alpha   90.00
_cell.angle_beta   90.00
_cell.angle_gamma   90.00
#
_symmetry.space_group_name_H-M   'P 1'
#
loop_
_entity.id
_entity.type
_entity.pdbx_description
1 polymer ?
#
loop_
_entity_poly.entity_id
_entity_poly.type
_entity_poly.pdbx_seq_one_letter_code
_entity_poly.pdbx_strand_id
1 'polypeptide(L)' 'DSRSEGLVLFGLPALIIKFIDPSVLEGKEFKTIEELVLSGAGPQVVHSSIMRFKSMYPGHGISIIDRAGRVMEAAP' A
#
# COMPACT_ATOMS: atom_id res chain seq x y z
N ASP A 1 -16.56 9.34 13.32
CA ASP A 1 -15.87 8.23 12.65
C ASP A 1 -15.14 8.84 11.47
N SER A 2 -13.81 8.74 11.41
CA SER A 2 -13.03 9.39 10.36
C SER A 2 -13.25 8.76 8.99
N ARG A 3 -13.91 7.59 8.88
CA ARG A 3 -14.19 6.86 7.62
C ARG A 3 -14.80 7.70 6.50
N SER A 4 -15.45 8.82 6.83
CA SER A 4 -16.09 9.76 5.89
C SER A 4 -15.35 11.10 5.70
N GLU A 5 -14.33 11.41 6.51
CA GLU A 5 -13.47 12.58 6.30
C GLU A 5 -12.30 12.17 5.39
N GLY A 6 -12.26 12.73 4.18
CA GLY A 6 -11.35 12.32 3.12
C GLY A 6 -9.90 12.73 3.36
N LEU A 7 -9.21 11.98 4.23
CA LEU A 7 -7.76 12.04 4.37
C LEU A 7 -7.09 11.21 3.27
N VAL A 8 -5.86 11.57 2.93
CA VAL A 8 -5.04 10.83 1.96
C VAL A 8 -3.89 10.15 2.69
N LEU A 9 -3.85 8.81 2.63
CA LEU A 9 -2.70 8.04 3.08
C LEU A 9 -1.60 8.11 2.01
N PHE A 10 -0.49 8.76 2.31
CA PHE A 10 0.61 8.98 1.37
C PHE A 10 1.92 8.45 1.92
N GLY A 11 2.66 7.66 1.14
CA GLY A 11 3.97 7.21 1.59
C GLY A 11 4.63 6.14 0.74
N LEU A 12 5.75 5.65 1.26
CA LEU A 12 6.54 4.60 0.63
C LEU A 12 5.85 3.23 0.75
N PRO A 13 6.07 2.31 -0.21
CA PRO A 13 5.31 1.07 -0.32
C PRO A 13 5.44 0.22 0.94
N ALA A 14 6.65 0.02 1.44
CA ALA A 14 6.89 -0.84 2.60
C ALA A 14 6.12 -0.38 3.86
N LEU A 15 6.06 0.93 4.12
CA LEU A 15 5.38 1.49 5.29
C LEU A 15 3.86 1.42 5.15
N ILE A 16 3.35 1.81 3.98
CA ILE A 16 1.91 1.82 3.70
C ILE A 16 1.35 0.39 3.69
N ILE A 17 2.04 -0.52 3.00
CA ILE A 17 1.62 -1.93 2.94
C ILE A 17 1.67 -2.57 4.33
N LYS A 18 2.72 -2.31 5.14
CA LYS A 18 2.78 -2.85 6.52
C LYS A 18 1.62 -2.35 7.39
N PHE A 19 1.20 -1.09 7.21
CA PHE A 19 0.07 -0.52 7.92
C PHE A 19 -1.27 -1.17 7.52
N ILE A 20 -1.46 -1.43 6.22
CA ILE A 20 -2.71 -2.02 5.68
C ILE A 20 -2.80 -3.53 5.94
N ASP A 21 -1.67 -4.22 5.77
CA ASP A 21 -1.55 -5.66 5.90
C ASP A 21 -0.23 -6.02 6.60
N PRO A 22 -0.24 -6.08 7.95
CA PRO A 22 0.94 -6.45 8.72
C PRO A 22 1.46 -7.86 8.43
N SER A 23 0.60 -8.75 7.90
CA SER A 23 0.88 -10.15 7.57
C SER A 23 1.31 -10.38 6.13
N VAL A 24 1.52 -9.33 5.32
CA VAL A 24 1.78 -9.43 3.87
C VAL A 24 2.99 -10.32 3.47
N LEU A 25 3.91 -10.57 4.40
CA LEU A 25 5.08 -11.43 4.21
C LEU A 25 4.87 -12.89 4.64
N GLU A 26 3.78 -13.21 5.34
CA GLU A 26 3.52 -14.57 5.80
C GLU A 26 3.42 -15.53 4.61
N GLY A 27 4.19 -16.62 4.67
CA GLY A 27 4.25 -17.61 3.61
C GLY A 27 5.01 -17.17 2.34
N LYS A 28 5.72 -16.03 2.37
CA LYS A 28 6.56 -15.55 1.25
C LYS A 28 8.05 -15.68 1.57
N GLU A 29 8.87 -15.75 0.52
CA GLU A 29 10.32 -15.90 0.63
C GLU A 29 11.09 -14.58 0.85
N PHE A 30 10.38 -13.46 1.01
CA PHE A 30 10.98 -12.13 1.17
C PHE A 30 11.24 -11.80 2.64
N LYS A 31 12.41 -11.23 2.94
CA LYS A 31 12.77 -10.80 4.31
C LYS A 31 12.13 -9.46 4.67
N THR A 32 11.89 -8.61 3.65
CA THR A 32 11.29 -7.30 3.84
C THR A 32 10.19 -7.03 2.82
N ILE A 33 9.28 -6.11 3.16
CA ILE A 33 8.24 -5.66 2.23
C ILE A 33 8.87 -4.90 1.06
N GLU A 34 9.99 -4.22 1.28
CA GLU A 34 10.74 -3.56 0.22
C GLU A 34 11.24 -4.57 -0.83
N GLU A 35 11.81 -5.70 -0.40
CA GLU A 35 12.21 -6.78 -1.31
C GLU A 35 11.02 -7.35 -2.09
N LEU A 36 9.88 -7.54 -1.44
CA LEU A 36 8.64 -7.98 -2.09
C LEU A 36 8.18 -6.98 -3.16
N VAL A 37 8.21 -5.68 -2.88
CA VAL A 37 7.78 -4.62 -3.80
C VAL A 37 8.73 -4.46 -4.99
N LEU A 38 10.03 -4.69 -4.79
CA LEU A 38 11.02 -4.68 -5.88
C LEU A 38 11.02 -5.96 -6.72
N SER A 39 10.32 -7.01 -6.28
CA SER A 39 10.18 -8.26 -7.01
C SER A 39 9.17 -8.16 -8.17
N GLY A 40 9.13 -9.18 -9.02
CA GLY A 40 8.10 -9.29 -10.07
C GLY A 40 6.66 -9.34 -9.54
N ALA A 41 6.45 -9.70 -8.27
CA ALA A 41 5.13 -9.69 -7.62
C ALA A 41 4.73 -8.30 -7.08
N GLY A 42 5.65 -7.35 -7.05
CA GLY A 42 5.47 -6.03 -6.44
C GLY A 42 4.24 -5.27 -6.92
N PRO A 43 4.01 -5.10 -8.24
CA PRO A 43 2.84 -4.39 -8.76
C PRO A 43 1.51 -4.97 -8.24
N GLN A 44 1.39 -6.30 -8.22
CA GLN A 44 0.18 -6.96 -7.74
C GLN A 44 -0.04 -6.75 -6.23
N VAL A 45 1.05 -6.76 -5.45
CA VAL A 45 0.98 -6.52 -4.01
C VAL A 45 0.52 -5.09 -3.73
N VAL A 46 1.14 -4.09 -4.36
CA VAL A 46 0.77 -2.67 -4.24
C VAL A 46 -0.72 -2.48 -4.55
N HIS A 47 -1.18 -3.00 -5.69
CA HIS A 47 -2.57 -2.91 -6.11
C HIS A 47 -3.52 -3.58 -5.10
N SER A 48 -3.21 -4.80 -4.66
CA SER A 48 -4.05 -5.53 -3.69
C SER A 48 -4.15 -4.80 -2.34
N SER A 49 -3.07 -4.16 -1.89
CA SER A 49 -3.08 -3.36 -0.67
C SER A 49 -3.94 -2.11 -0.82
N ILE A 50 -3.87 -1.41 -1.96
CA ILE A 50 -4.75 -0.25 -2.23
C ILE A 50 -6.21 -0.66 -2.24
N MET A 51 -6.56 -1.76 -2.93
CA MET A 51 -7.94 -2.26 -2.96
C MET A 51 -8.44 -2.65 -1.57
N ARG A 52 -7.59 -3.29 -0.76
CA ARG A 52 -7.91 -3.63 0.63
C ARG A 52 -8.16 -2.37 1.47
N PHE A 53 -7.29 -1.36 1.35
CA PHE A 53 -7.46 -0.09 2.06
C PHE A 53 -8.76 0.60 1.66
N LYS A 54 -9.05 0.72 0.36
CA LYS A 54 -10.28 1.34 -0.15
C LYS A 54 -11.54 0.60 0.30
N SER A 55 -11.48 -0.73 0.43
CA SER A 55 -12.59 -1.51 0.97
C SER A 55 -12.85 -1.22 2.46
N MET A 56 -11.81 -0.91 3.25
CA MET A 56 -11.93 -0.60 4.68
C MET A 56 -12.26 0.88 4.94
N TYR A 57 -11.78 1.77 4.07
CA TYR A 57 -11.85 3.23 4.21
C TYR A 57 -12.28 3.90 2.89
N PRO A 58 -13.53 3.71 2.44
CA PRO A 58 -13.97 4.15 1.12
C PRO A 58 -13.92 5.66 0.91
N GLY A 59 -14.04 6.46 1.97
CA GLY A 59 -13.95 7.93 1.88
C GLY A 59 -12.52 8.49 1.82
N HIS A 60 -11.48 7.67 2.02
CA HIS A 60 -10.09 8.11 2.09
C HIS A 60 -9.32 7.84 0.82
N GLY A 61 -8.45 8.77 0.43
CA GLY A 61 -7.48 8.56 -0.63
C GLY A 61 -6.27 7.77 -0.17
N ILE A 62 -5.55 7.18 -1.11
CA ILE A 62 -4.27 6.53 -0.90
C ILE A 62 -3.36 6.78 -2.11
N SER A 63 -2.09 7.07 -1.86
CA SER A 63 -1.07 7.24 -2.90
C SER A 63 0.24 6.64 -2.42
N ILE A 64 0.71 5.63 -3.14
CA ILE A 64 1.99 4.97 -2.89
C ILE A 64 3.02 5.56 -3.87
N ILE A 65 4.14 6.02 -3.32
CA ILE A 65 5.23 6.65 -4.08
C ILE A 65 6.53 5.86 -3.99
N ASP A 66 7.38 5.97 -5.00
CA ASP A 66 8.76 5.48 -4.93
C ASP A 66 9.68 6.46 -4.18
N ARG A 67 10.95 6.08 -3.97
CA ARG A 67 11.95 6.94 -3.30
C ARG A 67 12.30 8.20 -4.10
N ALA A 68 11.99 8.25 -5.39
CA ALA A 68 12.15 9.45 -6.21
C ALA A 68 10.91 10.37 -6.15
N GLY A 69 9.90 10.02 -5.34
CA GLY A 69 8.66 10.79 -5.18
C GLY A 69 7.66 10.58 -6.32
N ARG A 70 7.87 9.58 -7.18
CA ARG A 70 6.95 9.28 -8.29
C ARG A 70 5.81 8.41 -7.80
N VAL A 71 4.60 8.72 -8.23
CA VAL A 71 3.42 7.91 -7.91
C VAL A 71 3.56 6.55 -8.60
N MET A 72 3.56 5.50 -7.79
CA MET A 72 3.50 4.12 -8.27
C MET A 72 2.04 3.73 -8.53
N GLU A 73 1.16 4.06 -7.59
CA GLU A 73 -0.28 3.84 -7.71
C GLU A 73 -1.04 4.75 -6.74
N ALA A 74 -2.24 5.18 -7.13
CA ALA A 74 -3.09 6.03 -6.30
C ALA A 74 -4.57 5.73 -6.54
N ALA A 75 -5.38 5.91 -5.50
CA ALA A 75 -6.83 5.86 -5.56
C ALA A 75 -7.41 7.00 -4.69
N PRO A 76 -8.40 7.76 -5.20
CA PRO A 76 -9.14 8.73 -4.40
C PRO A 76 -10.02 8.01 -3.37
#